data_AF-A0A443SE47-F1
#
_entry.id   AF-A0A443SE47-F1
#
_cell.length_a   1.000
_cell.length_b   1.000
_cell.length_c   1.000
_cell.angle_alpha   90.00
_cell.angle_beta   90.00
_cell.angle_gamma   90.00
#
_symmetry.space_group_name_H-M   'P 1'
#
loop_
_entity.id
_entity.type
_entity.pdbx_description
1 polymer ?
#
loop_
_entity_poly.entity_id
_entity_poly.type
_entity_poly.pdbx_seq_one_letter_code
_entity_poly.pdbx_strand_id
1 'polypeptide(L)'
;GGSVVFISSIGGYQPIPILGAYCVSKTAILGLTKVLASECASMNIRVNCVCPGIIQTRFSQMLWESESGLEQIKQMTPMQRQVT
;
A
#
# COMPACT_ATOMS: atom_id res chain seq x y z
N GLY A 1 -3.26 -25.54 -7.01
CA GLY A 1 -3.95 -24.23 -7.01
C GLY A 1 -3.75 -23.53 -5.68
N GLY A 2 -3.89 -22.20 -5.65
CA GLY A 2 -3.60 -21.41 -4.45
C GLY A 2 -3.88 -19.92 -4.62
N SER A 3 -3.58 -19.15 -3.56
CA SER A 3 -3.74 -17.69 -3.57
C SER A 3 -2.59 -17.04 -2.81
N VAL A 4 -1.98 -16.04 -3.43
CA VAL A 4 -0.94 -15.20 -2.84
C VAL A 4 -1.44 -13.76 -2.81
N VAL A 5 -1.25 -13.08 -1.69
CA VAL A 5 -1.60 -11.67 -1.53
C VAL A 5 -0.39 -10.92 -0.98
N PHE A 6 0.12 -9.97 -1.76
CA PHE A 6 1.16 -9.05 -1.31
C PHE A 6 0.57 -7.79 -0.67
N ILE A 7 1.31 -7.22 0.27
CA ILE A 7 0.96 -5.95 0.91
C ILE A 7 1.91 -4.86 0.41
N SER A 8 1.36 -3.97 -0.42
CA SER A 8 2.06 -2.75 -0.85
C SER A 8 1.68 -1.56 0.07
N SER A 9 1.42 -0.40 -0.51
CA SER A 9 1.01 0.84 0.15
C SER A 9 0.44 1.79 -0.90
N ILE A 10 -0.37 2.78 -0.48
CA ILE A 10 -0.66 3.95 -1.31
C ILE A 10 0.64 4.63 -1.81
N GLY A 11 1.73 4.51 -1.05
CA GLY A 11 3.08 4.94 -1.42
C GLY A 11 3.62 4.29 -2.70
N GLY A 12 3.07 3.16 -3.13
CA GLY A 12 3.42 2.51 -4.40
C GLY A 12 2.78 3.15 -5.63
N TYR A 13 1.74 3.96 -5.44
CA TYR A 13 1.05 4.73 -6.50
C TYR A 13 1.36 6.22 -6.42
N GLN A 14 1.36 6.77 -5.20
CA GLN A 14 1.57 8.19 -4.94
C GLN A 14 2.82 8.34 -4.06
N PRO A 15 3.87 9.06 -4.51
CA PRO A 15 5.06 9.25 -3.69
C PRO A 15 4.74 10.04 -2.42
N ILE A 16 5.31 9.59 -1.30
CA ILE A 16 5.25 10.28 -0.01
C ILE A 16 6.63 10.89 0.23
N PRO A 17 6.75 12.23 0.37
CA PRO A 17 8.00 12.88 0.71
C PRO A 17 8.66 12.21 1.93
N ILE A 18 10.00 12.17 1.97
CA ILE A 18 10.82 11.51 3.02
C ILE A 18 10.83 9.97 2.93
N LEU A 19 9.81 9.33 2.34
CA LEU A 19 9.71 7.87 2.21
C LEU A 19 10.11 7.35 0.80
N GLY A 20 11.08 7.98 0.14
CA GLY A 20 11.41 7.68 -1.26
C GLY A 20 11.76 6.21 -1.54
N ALA A 21 12.75 5.66 -0.83
CA ALA A 21 13.14 4.24 -0.99
C ALA A 21 12.00 3.27 -0.65
N TYR A 22 11.19 3.61 0.36
CA TYR A 22 9.99 2.85 0.70
C TYR A 22 8.98 2.88 -0.45
N CYS A 23 8.65 4.05 -1.00
CA CYS A 23 7.73 4.19 -2.13
C CYS A 23 8.20 3.37 -3.34
N VAL A 24 9.49 3.45 -3.70
CA VAL A 24 10.10 2.64 -4.77
C VAL A 24 9.91 1.14 -4.50
N SER A 25 10.23 0.68 -3.29
CA SER A 25 10.05 -0.74 -2.93
C SER A 25 8.58 -1.19 -3.05
N LYS A 26 7.63 -0.30 -2.70
CA LYS A 26 6.19 -0.58 -2.77
C LYS A 26 5.67 -0.56 -4.21
N THR A 27 6.21 0.29 -5.07
CA THR A 27 5.94 0.25 -6.52
C THR A 27 6.49 -1.05 -7.15
N ALA A 28 7.67 -1.51 -6.74
CA ALA A 28 8.24 -2.77 -7.24
C ALA A 28 7.32 -3.98 -6.97
N ILE A 29 6.66 -4.01 -5.80
CA ILE A 29 5.67 -5.06 -5.47
C ILE A 29 4.51 -5.07 -6.48
N LEU A 30 4.08 -3.91 -7.01
CA LEU A 30 3.00 -3.85 -7.99
C LEU A 30 3.41 -4.53 -9.31
N GLY A 31 4.65 -4.29 -9.75
CA GLY A 31 5.22 -4.96 -10.93
C GLY A 31 5.34 -6.47 -10.71
N LEU A 32 5.92 -6.87 -9.56
CA LEU A 32 6.07 -8.28 -9.18
C LEU A 32 4.73 -9.02 -9.15
N THR A 33 3.70 -8.39 -8.59
CA THR A 33 2.34 -8.95 -8.53
C THR A 33 1.83 -9.28 -9.93
N LYS A 34 2.00 -8.37 -10.90
CA LYS A 34 1.52 -8.56 -12.28
C LYS A 34 2.25 -9.70 -12.98
N VAL A 35 3.58 -9.76 -12.83
CA VAL A 35 4.40 -10.82 -13.44
C VAL A 35 4.02 -12.19 -12.87
N LEU A 36 4.00 -12.33 -11.54
CA LEU A 36 3.69 -13.60 -10.90
C LEU A 36 2.25 -14.05 -11.13
N ALA A 37 1.29 -13.13 -11.24
CA ALA A 37 -0.09 -13.47 -11.60
C ALA A 37 -0.16 -14.16 -12.96
N SER A 38 0.63 -13.70 -13.94
CA SER A 38 0.70 -14.32 -15.27
C SER A 38 1.45 -15.65 -15.25
N GLU A 39 2.62 -15.69 -14.63
CA GLU A 39 3.49 -16.89 -14.61
C GLU A 39 2.85 -18.06 -13.86
N CYS A 40 2.09 -17.77 -12.81
CA CYS A 40 1.49 -18.79 -11.94
C CYS A 40 0.08 -19.21 -12.37
N ALA A 41 -0.48 -18.62 -13.43
CA ALA A 41 -1.84 -18.88 -13.89
C ALA A 41 -2.06 -20.35 -14.28
N SER A 42 -1.11 -20.97 -14.99
CA SER A 42 -1.17 -22.38 -15.40
C SER A 42 -1.21 -23.36 -14.23
N MET A 43 -0.71 -22.95 -13.06
CA MET A 43 -0.72 -23.72 -11.81
C MET A 43 -2.02 -23.52 -11.00
N ASN A 44 -2.99 -22.79 -11.56
CA ASN A 44 -4.22 -22.38 -10.88
C ASN A 44 -3.93 -21.60 -9.58
N ILE A 45 -2.93 -20.72 -9.61
CA ILE A 45 -2.56 -19.84 -8.49
C ILE A 45 -2.87 -18.40 -8.86
N ARG A 46 -3.64 -17.71 -8.00
CA ARG A 46 -3.93 -16.28 -8.15
C ARG A 46 -2.94 -15.47 -7.32
N VAL A 47 -2.45 -14.37 -7.89
CA VAL A 47 -1.56 -13.44 -7.19
C VAL A 47 -2.17 -12.04 -7.25
N ASN A 48 -2.38 -11.42 -6.09
CA ASN A 48 -2.97 -10.08 -5.97
C ASN A 48 -2.17 -9.22 -4.99
N CYS A 49 -2.44 -7.91 -5.01
CA CYS A 49 -1.83 -6.97 -4.08
C CYS A 49 -2.89 -6.05 -3.47
N VAL A 50 -2.78 -5.83 -2.16
CA VAL A 50 -3.54 -4.81 -1.44
C VAL A 50 -2.62 -3.65 -1.13
N CYS A 51 -3.13 -2.43 -1.32
CA CYS A 51 -2.39 -1.19 -1.12
C CYS A 51 -3.06 -0.33 -0.04
N PRO A 52 -2.75 -0.56 1.24
CA PRO A 52 -3.36 0.20 2.34
C PRO A 52 -2.99 1.69 2.29
N GLY A 53 -3.93 2.51 2.75
CA GLY A 53 -3.67 3.90 3.14
C GLY A 53 -2.85 3.98 4.44
N ILE A 54 -2.78 5.17 5.03
CA ILE A 54 -2.07 5.38 6.29
C ILE A 54 -2.87 4.75 7.44
N ILE A 55 -2.25 3.82 8.15
CA ILE A 55 -2.78 3.15 9.36
C ILE A 55 -1.99 3.65 10.56
N GLN A 56 -2.60 3.81 11.73
CA GLN A 56 -1.91 4.25 12.95
C GLN A 56 -1.01 3.14 13.51
N THR A 57 0.27 3.19 13.15
CA THR A 57 1.31 2.27 13.64
C THR A 57 2.55 3.06 14.03
N ARG A 58 3.48 2.43 14.75
CA ARG A 58 4.79 3.04 15.06
C ARG A 58 5.57 3.44 13.81
N PHE A 59 5.48 2.65 12.73
CA PHE A 59 6.15 2.94 11.46
C PHE A 59 5.65 4.23 10.81
N SER A 60 4.35 4.46 10.86
CA SER A 60 3.68 5.59 10.22
C SER A 60 3.52 6.81 11.14
N GLN A 61 4.06 6.76 12.38
CA GLN A 61 3.87 7.80 13.40
C GLN A 61 4.15 9.20 12.87
N MET A 62 5.25 9.38 12.13
CA MET A 62 5.60 10.67 11.51
C MET A 62 4.53 11.22 10.53
N LEU A 63 3.62 10.39 10.04
CA LEU A 63 2.57 10.79 9.10
C LEU A 63 1.24 11.14 9.79
N TRP A 64 1.02 10.73 11.04
CA TRP A 64 -0.27 10.91 11.74
C TRP A 64 -0.15 11.54 13.13
N GLU A 65 1.05 11.69 13.70
CA GLU A 65 1.22 12.21 15.05
C GLU A 65 0.83 13.70 15.19
N SER A 66 0.92 14.47 14.11
CA SER A 66 0.43 15.85 14.09
C SER A 66 -1.08 15.93 13.82
N GLU A 67 -1.75 16.87 14.46
CA GLU A 67 -3.17 17.17 14.22
C GLU A 67 -3.42 17.51 12.74
N SER A 68 -2.48 18.22 12.10
CA SER A 68 -2.50 18.49 10.67
C SER A 68 -2.42 17.22 9.80
N GLY A 69 -1.65 16.21 10.20
CA GLY A 69 -1.49 14.96 9.46
C GLY A 69 -2.77 14.11 9.50
N LEU A 70 -3.43 14.04 10.66
CA LEU A 70 -4.71 13.34 10.79
C LEU A 70 -5.80 13.95 9.92
N GLU A 71 -5.93 15.28 9.93
CA GLU A 71 -6.93 15.98 9.12
C GLU A 71 -6.65 15.84 7.63
N GLN A 72 -5.38 15.90 7.21
CA GLN A 72 -5.00 15.61 5.82
C GLN A 72 -5.39 14.18 5.40
N ILE A 73 -5.11 13.17 6.24
CA ILE A 73 -5.49 11.78 5.96
C ILE A 73 -7.00 11.65 5.80
N LYS A 74 -7.80 12.28 6.67
CA LYS A 74 -9.26 12.26 6.57
C LYS A 74 -9.75 12.93 5.27
N GLN A 75 -9.24 14.12 4.96
CA GLN A 75 -9.62 14.87 3.76
C GLN A 75 -9.30 14.11 2.47
N MET A 76 -8.14 13.47 2.40
CA MET A 76 -7.73 12.67 1.23
C MET A 76 -8.48 11.34 1.11
N THR A 77 -9.09 10.85 2.19
CA THR A 77 -9.83 9.58 2.18
C THR A 77 -11.30 9.85 1.83
N PRO A 78 -11.84 9.34 0.72
CA PRO A 78 -13.23 9.65 0.33
C PRO A 78 -14.28 9.30 1.39
N MET A 79 -14.04 8.24 2.18
CA MET A 79 -14.92 7.84 3.28
C MET A 79 -14.79 8.72 4.54
N GLN A 80 -13.91 9.72 4.56
CA GLN A 80 -13.68 10.66 5.67
C GLN A 80 -13.40 9.98 7.02
N ARG A 81 -12.87 8.75 6.98
CA ARG A 81 -12.55 7.94 8.16
C ARG A 81 -11.28 7.15 7.92
N GLN A 82 -10.58 6.83 8.99
CA GLN A 82 -9.40 5.97 8.91
C GLN A 82 -9.79 4.51 8.72
N VAL A 83 -8.85 3.75 8.15
CA VAL A 83 -8.90 2.29 8.18
C VAL A 83 -8.54 1.89 9.60
N THR A 84 -9.54 1.40 10.34
CA THR A 84 -9.40 0.76 11.66
C THR A 84 -8.55 -0.48 11.59
#